data_AF-A0A3B9CQH5-F1
#
_entry.id   AF-A0A3B9CQH5-F1
#
_cell.length_a   1.000
_cell.length_b   1.000
_cell.length_c   1.000
_cell.angle_alpha   90.00
_cell.angle_beta   90.00
_cell.angle_gamma   90.00
#
_symmetry.space_group_name_H-M   'P 1'
#
loop_
_entity.id
_entity.type
_entity.pdbx_description
1 polymer ?
#
loop_
_entity_poly.entity_id
_entity_poly.type
_entity_poly.pdbx_seq_one_letter_code
_entity_poly.pdbx_strand_id
1 'polypeptide(L)'
;LSLFPTLLELSGLPAEPHHDGPSLVPLLQAPNAEWPHASITHLGSPGSYGLSTERWRVIHYQNGDEELYDIKTDPHEWHNLAGVAQHEKQLSRLRAMAPTRFAAKPAPSVDSLTALKWQPLAADKAPPSRPDGRPFDVVFINRRSTNVQLWWMDRNGGKRLYAGIAPGEEKRQQTRPGAVWMISDANGKPQGFFRVGDRTAKAIVPR
;
A
#
# COMPACT_ATOMS: atom_id res chain seq x y z
N LEU A 1 -7.98 -12.71 -15.37
CA LEU A 1 -6.87 -12.54 -16.34
C LEU A 1 -7.16 -13.29 -17.63
N SER A 2 -7.42 -14.61 -17.59
CA SER A 2 -7.67 -15.44 -18.77
C SER A 2 -8.97 -15.22 -19.55
N LEU A 3 -10.01 -14.62 -18.95
CA LEU A 3 -11.30 -14.43 -19.63
C LEU A 3 -11.17 -13.55 -20.88
N PHE A 4 -10.40 -12.47 -20.81
CA PHE A 4 -10.24 -11.54 -21.93
C PHE A 4 -9.64 -12.23 -23.18
N PRO A 5 -8.46 -12.88 -23.14
CA PRO A 5 -7.93 -13.57 -24.31
C PRO A 5 -8.80 -14.76 -24.76
N THR A 6 -9.50 -15.43 -23.83
CA THR A 6 -10.48 -16.48 -24.20
C THR A 6 -11.62 -15.92 -25.05
N LEU A 7 -12.17 -14.76 -24.68
CA LEU A 7 -13.26 -14.13 -25.43
C LEU A 7 -12.81 -13.60 -26.79
N LEU A 8 -11.58 -13.07 -26.89
CA LEU A 8 -11.01 -12.66 -28.18
C LEU A 8 -10.94 -13.85 -29.15
N GLU A 9 -10.40 -14.98 -28.69
CA GLU A 9 -10.26 -16.21 -29.49
C GLU A 9 -11.64 -16.77 -29.91
N LEU A 10 -12.58 -16.90 -28.96
CA LEU A 10 -13.93 -17.40 -29.25
C LEU A 10 -14.72 -16.50 -30.20
N SER A 11 -14.40 -15.20 -30.25
CA SER A 11 -15.06 -14.22 -31.12
C SER A 11 -14.36 -14.05 -32.48
N GLY A 12 -13.25 -14.75 -32.73
CA GLY A 12 -12.45 -14.58 -33.94
C GLY A 12 -11.76 -13.22 -34.06
N LEU A 13 -11.55 -12.53 -32.93
CA LEU A 13 -10.86 -11.24 -32.89
C LEU A 13 -9.33 -11.44 -32.80
N PRO A 14 -8.52 -10.45 -33.24
CA PRO A 14 -7.07 -10.51 -33.09
C PRO A 14 -6.64 -10.69 -31.63
N ALA A 15 -5.58 -11.46 -31.42
CA ALA A 15 -4.98 -11.61 -30.10
C ALA A 15 -4.35 -10.29 -29.63
N GLU A 16 -4.55 -9.95 -28.36
CA GLU A 16 -3.86 -8.82 -27.70
C GLU A 16 -2.58 -9.36 -27.04
N PRO A 17 -1.37 -8.91 -27.40
CA PRO A 17 -0.14 -9.42 -26.79
C PRO A 17 0.04 -9.01 -25.31
N HIS A 18 -0.64 -7.96 -24.83
CA HIS A 18 -0.48 -7.45 -23.47
C HIS A 18 -1.59 -7.92 -22.52
N HIS A 19 -1.47 -9.15 -22.01
CA HIS A 19 -2.35 -9.68 -20.95
C HIS A 19 -1.63 -10.70 -20.05
N ASP A 20 -2.16 -10.92 -18.85
CA ASP A 20 -1.47 -11.68 -17.80
C ASP A 20 -1.91 -13.15 -17.65
N GLY A 21 -2.77 -13.68 -18.52
CA GLY A 21 -3.24 -15.07 -18.42
C GLY A 21 -3.59 -15.70 -19.76
N PRO A 22 -3.31 -16.99 -19.95
CA PRO A 22 -3.56 -17.69 -21.22
C PRO A 22 -5.07 -17.80 -21.53
N SER A 23 -5.42 -18.02 -22.80
CA SER A 23 -6.77 -18.42 -23.21
C SER A 23 -7.14 -19.80 -22.65
N LEU A 24 -8.41 -19.96 -22.25
CA LEU A 24 -8.95 -21.21 -21.73
C LEU A 24 -9.60 -22.09 -22.81
N VAL A 25 -9.61 -21.65 -24.08
CA VAL A 25 -10.22 -22.42 -25.19
C VAL A 25 -9.72 -23.87 -25.27
N PRO A 26 -8.42 -24.19 -25.07
CA PRO A 26 -7.96 -25.57 -25.06
C PRO A 26 -8.69 -26.44 -24.03
N LEU A 27 -8.96 -25.90 -22.82
CA LEU A 27 -9.68 -26.61 -21.76
C LEU A 27 -11.18 -26.70 -22.04
N LEU A 28 -11.76 -25.72 -22.73
CA LEU A 28 -13.17 -25.76 -23.15
C LEU A 28 -13.42 -26.85 -24.21
N GLN A 29 -12.45 -27.07 -25.10
CA GLN A 29 -12.51 -28.11 -26.13
C GLN A 29 -12.17 -29.51 -25.57
N ALA A 30 -11.18 -29.57 -24.69
CA ALA A 30 -10.71 -30.81 -24.06
C ALA A 30 -10.46 -30.57 -22.56
N PRO A 31 -11.43 -30.92 -21.68
CA PRO A 31 -11.34 -30.64 -20.24
C PRO A 31 -10.13 -31.25 -19.53
N ASN A 32 -9.55 -32.32 -20.11
CA ASN A 32 -8.38 -33.02 -19.58
C ASN A 32 -7.09 -32.68 -20.35
N ALA A 33 -7.08 -31.62 -21.15
CA ALA A 33 -5.86 -31.18 -21.84
C ALA A 33 -4.77 -30.81 -20.83
N GLU A 34 -3.51 -31.03 -21.22
CA GLU A 34 -2.38 -30.59 -20.40
C GLU A 34 -2.44 -29.08 -20.18
N TRP A 35 -2.28 -28.67 -18.92
CA TRP A 35 -2.33 -27.27 -18.52
C TRP A 35 -1.06 -26.89 -17.75
N PRO A 36 -0.06 -26.29 -18.42
CA PRO A 36 1.23 -25.98 -17.79
C PRO A 36 1.21 -24.71 -16.94
N HIS A 37 0.06 -24.06 -16.79
CA HIS A 37 -0.07 -22.78 -16.07
C HIS A 37 -0.61 -22.97 -14.65
N ALA A 38 -0.17 -22.11 -13.74
CA ALA A 38 -0.73 -22.01 -12.40
C ALA A 38 -1.64 -20.78 -12.27
N SER A 39 -2.62 -20.86 -11.37
CA SER A 39 -3.37 -19.68 -10.92
C SER A 39 -2.57 -18.94 -9.86
N ILE A 40 -2.52 -17.61 -9.92
CA ILE A 40 -1.76 -16.76 -9.00
C ILE A 40 -2.69 -15.72 -8.37
N THR A 41 -2.61 -15.59 -7.04
CA THR A 41 -3.33 -14.58 -6.26
C THR A 41 -2.34 -13.76 -5.45
N HIS A 42 -2.39 -12.43 -5.54
CA HIS A 42 -1.52 -11.55 -4.75
C HIS A 42 -2.14 -11.21 -3.39
N LEU A 43 -1.33 -11.17 -2.34
CA LEU A 43 -1.79 -11.08 -0.94
C LEU A 43 -1.27 -9.81 -0.25
N GLY A 44 -1.99 -8.69 -0.37
CA GLY A 44 -1.83 -7.47 0.46
C GLY A 44 -0.54 -6.64 0.31
N SER A 45 0.62 -7.30 0.12
CA SER A 45 1.95 -6.72 0.00
C SER A 45 2.72 -7.36 -1.16
N PRO A 46 3.59 -6.59 -1.85
CA PRO A 46 4.53 -7.15 -2.82
C PRO A 46 5.36 -8.28 -2.22
N GLY A 47 5.55 -9.37 -2.96
CA GLY A 47 6.25 -10.57 -2.50
C GLY A 47 5.36 -11.59 -1.76
N SER A 48 4.14 -11.23 -1.37
CA SER A 48 3.18 -12.20 -0.83
C SER A 48 2.20 -12.66 -1.92
N TYR A 49 2.11 -13.97 -2.14
CA TYR A 49 1.25 -14.56 -3.17
C TYR A 49 0.83 -16.00 -2.83
N GLY A 50 -0.30 -16.42 -3.37
CA GLY A 50 -0.69 -17.82 -3.48
C GLY A 50 -0.54 -18.29 -4.92
N LEU A 51 -0.06 -19.51 -5.11
CA LEU A 51 0.03 -20.18 -6.41
C LEU A 51 -0.64 -21.53 -6.33
N SER A 52 -1.55 -21.81 -7.26
CA SER A 52 -2.35 -23.05 -7.29
C SER A 52 -2.24 -23.74 -8.63
N THR A 53 -1.90 -25.02 -8.58
CA THR A 53 -1.98 -25.98 -9.69
C THR A 53 -3.15 -26.92 -9.43
N GLU A 54 -3.33 -27.93 -10.29
CA GLU A 54 -4.40 -28.93 -10.12
C GLU A 54 -4.38 -29.65 -8.77
N ARG A 55 -3.18 -29.94 -8.22
CA ARG A 55 -3.02 -30.74 -7.00
C ARG A 55 -2.32 -30.01 -5.86
N TRP A 56 -1.55 -28.97 -6.16
CA TRP A 56 -0.72 -28.32 -5.15
C TRP A 56 -1.02 -26.84 -5.06
N ARG A 57 -1.00 -26.34 -3.83
CA ARG A 57 -1.02 -24.92 -3.52
C ARG A 57 0.18 -24.54 -2.69
N VAL A 58 0.83 -23.44 -3.06
CA VAL A 58 1.83 -22.78 -2.22
C VAL A 58 1.32 -21.40 -1.83
N ILE A 59 1.60 -20.98 -0.60
CA ILE A 59 1.43 -19.60 -0.14
C ILE A 59 2.82 -19.14 0.29
N HIS A 60 3.28 -18.04 -0.30
CA HIS A 60 4.55 -17.41 0.03
C HIS A 60 4.27 -16.02 0.61
N TYR A 61 4.95 -15.68 1.70
CA TYR A 61 4.83 -14.39 2.35
C TYR A 61 6.08 -13.55 2.12
N GLN A 62 5.92 -12.22 2.14
CA GLN A 62 7.01 -11.28 1.92
C GLN A 62 8.21 -11.47 2.87
N ASN A 63 7.99 -12.02 4.07
CA ASN A 63 9.05 -12.31 5.04
C ASN A 63 9.84 -13.61 4.73
N GLY A 64 9.45 -14.36 3.70
CA GLY A 64 10.08 -15.61 3.29
C GLY A 64 9.42 -16.87 3.86
N ASP A 65 8.39 -16.74 4.71
CA ASP A 65 7.63 -17.89 5.18
C ASP A 65 6.82 -18.51 4.03
N GLU A 66 6.67 -19.82 4.06
CA GLU A 66 5.94 -20.57 3.04
C GLU A 66 5.02 -21.64 3.65
N GLU A 67 3.93 -21.88 2.94
CA GLU A 67 3.01 -22.98 3.19
C GLU A 67 2.85 -23.81 1.91
N LEU A 68 2.77 -25.13 2.04
CA LEU A 68 2.55 -26.06 0.94
C LEU A 68 1.43 -27.04 1.29
N TYR A 69 0.47 -27.20 0.38
CA TYR A 69 -0.67 -28.10 0.56
C TYR A 69 -0.87 -29.00 -0.66
N ASP A 70 -1.11 -30.29 -0.40
CA ASP A 70 -1.66 -31.23 -1.38
C ASP A 70 -3.19 -31.16 -1.33
N ILE A 71 -3.77 -30.29 -2.14
CA ILE A 71 -5.22 -30.00 -2.12
C ILE A 71 -6.08 -31.21 -2.50
N LYS A 72 -5.49 -32.27 -3.08
CA LYS A 72 -6.21 -33.51 -3.37
C LYS A 72 -6.41 -34.36 -2.12
N THR A 73 -5.40 -34.43 -1.25
CA THR A 73 -5.47 -35.23 -0.01
C THR A 73 -5.87 -34.40 1.21
N ASP A 74 -5.68 -33.08 1.14
CA ASP A 74 -6.00 -32.11 2.19
C ASP A 74 -6.79 -30.93 1.58
N PRO A 75 -8.04 -31.15 1.18
CA PRO A 75 -8.86 -30.13 0.49
C PRO A 75 -9.20 -28.91 1.36
N HIS A 76 -8.95 -28.99 2.66
CA HIS A 76 -9.16 -27.90 3.61
C HIS A 76 -7.85 -27.23 4.07
N GLU A 77 -6.70 -27.65 3.53
CA GLU A 77 -5.40 -26.99 3.74
C GLU A 77 -5.00 -26.93 5.23
N TRP A 78 -5.26 -28.01 5.97
CA TRP A 78 -4.97 -28.07 7.41
C TRP A 78 -3.52 -28.44 7.74
N HIS A 79 -2.83 -29.13 6.83
CA HIS A 79 -1.51 -29.70 7.07
C HIS A 79 -0.46 -29.04 6.17
N ASN A 80 0.28 -28.08 6.72
CA ASN A 80 1.38 -27.43 6.00
C ASN A 80 2.57 -28.41 5.80
N LEU A 81 2.95 -28.64 4.54
CA LEU A 81 4.01 -29.54 4.12
C LEU A 81 5.34 -28.84 3.79
N ALA A 82 5.42 -27.50 3.86
CA ALA A 82 6.58 -26.73 3.35
C ALA A 82 7.90 -27.04 4.09
N GLY A 83 7.83 -27.49 5.35
CA GLY A 83 9.01 -27.90 6.13
C GLY A 83 9.34 -29.40 6.06
N VAL A 84 8.58 -30.19 5.30
CA VAL A 84 8.76 -31.64 5.25
C VAL A 84 9.71 -32.00 4.10
N ALA A 85 10.88 -32.56 4.42
CA ALA A 85 11.95 -32.84 3.46
C ALA A 85 11.50 -33.63 2.21
N GLN A 86 10.50 -34.52 2.35
CA GLN A 86 9.95 -35.30 1.24
C GLN A 86 9.26 -34.44 0.16
N HIS A 87 8.78 -33.24 0.52
CA HIS A 87 8.05 -32.35 -0.38
C HIS A 87 8.91 -31.21 -0.95
N GLU A 88 10.20 -31.10 -0.57
CA GLU A 88 11.08 -30.00 -1.01
C GLU A 88 11.20 -29.93 -2.54
N LYS A 89 11.28 -31.08 -3.21
CA LYS A 89 11.33 -31.13 -4.68
C LYS A 89 10.07 -30.54 -5.32
N GLN A 90 8.90 -30.81 -4.72
CA GLN A 90 7.63 -30.30 -5.21
C GLN A 90 7.51 -28.80 -4.93
N LEU A 91 7.92 -28.34 -3.75
CA LEU A 91 7.96 -26.92 -3.41
C LEU A 91 8.87 -26.14 -4.36
N SER A 92 10.08 -26.64 -4.60
CA SER A 92 11.03 -26.06 -5.55
C SER A 92 10.48 -25.97 -6.98
N ARG A 93 9.71 -26.97 -7.44
CA ARG A 93 9.02 -26.92 -8.74
C ARG A 93 8.00 -25.78 -8.79
N LEU A 94 7.22 -25.58 -7.73
CA LEU A 94 6.21 -24.51 -7.66
C LEU A 94 6.86 -23.12 -7.56
N ARG A 95 7.94 -22.99 -6.80
CA ARG A 95 8.73 -21.74 -6.73
C ARG A 95 9.23 -21.30 -8.11
N ALA A 96 9.59 -22.26 -8.98
CA ALA A 96 10.01 -21.94 -10.35
C ALA A 96 8.89 -21.35 -11.23
N MET A 97 7.61 -21.54 -10.85
CA MET A 97 6.45 -20.95 -11.53
C MET A 97 6.02 -19.61 -10.93
N ALA A 98 6.63 -19.18 -9.82
CA ALA A 98 6.22 -18.01 -9.08
C ALA A 98 6.62 -16.69 -9.78
N PRO A 99 5.90 -15.58 -9.51
CA PRO A 99 6.33 -14.27 -9.96
C PRO A 99 7.69 -13.88 -9.37
N THR A 100 8.58 -13.40 -10.23
CA THR A 100 9.92 -12.91 -9.83
C THR A 100 10.01 -11.39 -9.78
N ARG A 101 8.96 -10.70 -10.24
CA ARG A 101 8.88 -9.23 -10.27
C ARG A 101 7.57 -8.78 -9.67
N PHE A 102 7.64 -7.79 -8.78
CA PHE A 102 6.47 -7.20 -8.12
C PHE A 102 6.51 -5.69 -8.26
N ALA A 103 5.36 -5.09 -8.58
CA ALA A 103 5.23 -3.64 -8.52
C ALA A 103 5.36 -3.15 -7.07
N ALA A 104 5.96 -1.97 -6.88
CA ALA A 104 5.98 -1.32 -5.58
C ALA A 104 4.54 -0.97 -5.16
N LYS A 105 4.22 -1.15 -3.87
CA LYS A 105 2.93 -0.75 -3.33
C LYS A 105 2.82 0.78 -3.44
N PRO A 106 1.83 1.33 -4.17
CA PRO A 106 1.68 2.78 -4.27
C PRO A 106 1.31 3.35 -2.89
N ALA A 107 1.87 4.52 -2.57
CA ALA A 107 1.41 5.27 -1.42
C ALA A 107 -0.04 5.73 -1.66
N PRO A 108 -0.89 5.84 -0.62
CA PRO A 108 -2.21 6.42 -0.76
C PRO A 108 -2.13 7.80 -1.41
N SER A 109 -3.01 8.07 -2.37
CA SER A 109 -3.11 9.40 -2.98
C SER A 109 -3.40 10.43 -1.90
N VAL A 110 -2.77 11.61 -1.99
CA VAL A 110 -2.96 12.68 -1.00
C VAL A 110 -4.43 13.12 -0.97
N ASP A 111 -5.11 13.11 -2.11
CA ASP A 111 -6.53 13.44 -2.19
C ASP A 111 -7.43 12.51 -1.37
N SER A 112 -7.08 11.23 -1.27
CA SER A 112 -7.85 10.25 -0.47
C SER A 112 -7.64 10.37 1.04
N LEU A 113 -6.64 11.14 1.51
CA LEU A 113 -6.35 11.28 2.92
C LEU A 113 -7.41 12.12 3.65
N THR A 114 -7.77 11.71 4.86
CA THR A 114 -8.63 12.50 5.75
C THR A 114 -7.99 13.86 6.03
N ALA A 115 -8.76 14.94 5.88
CA ALA A 115 -8.28 16.28 6.18
C ALA A 115 -8.32 16.55 7.69
N LEU A 116 -7.19 16.98 8.25
CA LEU A 116 -7.13 17.54 9.59
C LEU A 116 -7.84 18.89 9.63
N LYS A 117 -8.51 19.17 10.75
CA LYS A 117 -9.19 20.44 10.96
C LYS A 117 -8.18 21.56 11.18
N TRP A 118 -8.21 22.57 10.30
CA TRP A 118 -7.53 23.84 10.52
C TRP A 118 -8.12 24.56 11.74
N GLN A 119 -7.26 25.02 12.63
CA GLN A 119 -7.64 25.84 13.78
C GLN A 119 -6.95 27.20 13.66
N PRO A 120 -7.68 28.28 13.35
CA PRO A 120 -7.09 29.62 13.30
C PRO A 120 -6.58 30.02 14.68
N LEU A 121 -5.47 30.76 14.73
CA LEU A 121 -4.92 31.31 15.96
C LEU A 121 -5.34 32.77 16.12
N ALA A 122 -6.01 33.08 17.22
CA ALA A 122 -6.29 34.46 17.63
C ALA A 122 -5.13 35.08 18.45
N ALA A 123 -4.25 34.24 19.02
CA ALA A 123 -3.10 34.64 19.81
C ALA A 123 -1.82 33.97 19.28
N ASP A 124 -0.65 34.49 19.63
CA ASP A 124 0.64 34.09 19.04
C ASP A 124 1.15 32.69 19.41
N LYS A 125 0.35 31.87 20.09
CA LYS A 125 0.80 30.57 20.61
C LYS A 125 -0.19 29.44 20.33
N ALA A 126 0.28 28.45 19.58
CA ALA A 126 -0.39 27.16 19.45
C ALA A 126 -0.27 26.33 20.75
N PRO A 127 -1.21 25.41 21.01
CA PRO A 127 -1.15 24.51 22.16
C PRO A 127 0.08 23.57 22.07
N PRO A 128 0.63 23.14 23.22
CA PRO A 128 1.74 22.18 23.23
C PRO A 128 1.31 20.83 22.65
N SER A 129 2.27 20.11 22.05
CA SER A 129 2.04 18.73 21.62
C SER A 129 1.94 17.79 22.80
N ARG A 130 1.12 16.74 22.65
CA ARG A 130 1.11 15.58 23.55
C ARG A 130 1.27 14.29 22.74
N PRO A 131 2.46 14.06 22.15
CA PRO A 131 2.67 12.93 21.25
C PRO A 131 2.62 11.61 22.01
N ASP A 132 1.80 10.69 21.52
CA ASP A 132 1.70 9.31 22.00
C ASP A 132 1.53 8.34 20.81
N GLY A 133 1.82 7.05 21.01
CA GLY A 133 1.65 6.02 19.98
C GLY A 133 2.74 5.98 18.90
N ARG A 134 2.49 5.16 17.87
CA ARG A 134 3.42 4.91 16.75
C ARG A 134 3.41 6.08 15.75
N PRO A 135 4.55 6.36 15.11
CA PRO A 135 4.63 7.42 14.12
C PRO A 135 3.95 7.04 12.79
N PHE A 136 3.45 8.05 12.08
CA PHE A 136 2.90 7.97 10.72
C PHE A 136 3.04 9.31 10.00
N ASP A 137 2.72 9.36 8.71
CA ASP A 137 2.86 10.59 7.92
C ASP A 137 1.64 11.51 7.97
N VAL A 138 1.89 12.81 7.99
CA VAL A 138 0.91 13.84 7.62
C VAL A 138 1.46 14.64 6.44
N VAL A 139 0.61 14.91 5.46
CA VAL A 139 0.95 15.73 4.29
C VAL A 139 0.39 17.13 4.49
N PHE A 140 1.26 18.12 4.64
CA PHE A 140 0.91 19.54 4.74
C PHE A 140 0.85 20.16 3.36
N ILE A 141 -0.26 20.81 3.02
CA ILE A 141 -0.50 21.39 1.70
C ILE A 141 -0.73 22.89 1.86
N ASN A 142 0.09 23.70 1.22
CA ASN A 142 -0.09 25.15 1.24
C ASN A 142 -0.99 25.62 0.09
N ARG A 143 -2.24 26.02 0.40
CA ARG A 143 -3.15 26.60 -0.60
C ARG A 143 -3.08 28.14 -0.67
N ARG A 144 -2.23 28.79 0.13
CA ARG A 144 -2.01 30.23 0.06
C ARG A 144 -1.14 30.59 -1.15
N SER A 145 -1.19 31.86 -1.55
CA SER A 145 -0.31 32.42 -2.57
C SER A 145 1.07 32.83 -2.04
N THR A 146 1.33 32.65 -0.74
CA THR A 146 2.60 33.00 -0.08
C THR A 146 3.22 31.80 0.62
N ASN A 147 4.54 31.85 0.87
CA ASN A 147 5.24 30.86 1.66
C ASN A 147 4.70 30.82 3.10
N VAL A 148 4.61 29.62 3.65
CA VAL A 148 4.31 29.39 5.07
C VAL A 148 5.44 28.63 5.74
N GLN A 149 5.56 28.76 7.04
CA GLN A 149 6.51 27.99 7.85
C GLN A 149 5.75 26.98 8.72
N LEU A 150 6.24 25.75 8.72
CA LEU A 150 5.74 24.63 9.49
C LEU A 150 6.56 24.46 10.77
N TRP A 151 5.89 24.57 11.92
CA TRP A 151 6.48 24.49 13.24
C TRP A 151 5.89 23.35 14.04
N TRP A 152 6.75 22.53 14.64
CA TRP A 152 6.30 21.59 15.66
C TRP A 152 6.27 22.26 17.02
N MET A 153 5.18 22.10 17.76
CA MET A 153 5.09 22.57 19.14
C MET A 153 5.63 21.50 20.08
N ASP A 154 6.56 21.84 20.96
CA ASP A 154 7.04 20.90 21.97
C ASP A 154 6.04 20.71 23.14
N ARG A 155 6.38 19.84 24.09
CA ARG A 155 5.52 19.53 25.25
C ARG A 155 5.38 20.71 26.23
N ASN A 156 6.30 21.67 26.19
CA ASN A 156 6.34 22.85 27.04
C ASN A 156 5.78 24.10 26.33
N GLY A 157 5.35 23.95 25.07
CA GLY A 157 4.82 25.03 24.24
C GLY A 157 5.89 25.88 23.56
N GLY A 158 7.15 25.46 23.53
CA GLY A 158 8.15 25.97 22.60
C GLY A 158 7.86 25.50 21.17
N LYS A 159 8.51 26.10 20.18
CA LYS A 159 8.33 25.77 18.76
C LYS A 159 9.66 25.47 18.09
N ARG A 160 9.68 24.45 17.24
CA ARG A 160 10.82 24.08 16.39
C ARG A 160 10.43 24.21 14.93
N LEU A 161 11.19 24.96 14.15
CA LEU A 161 10.99 25.06 12.70
C LEU A 161 11.37 23.73 12.04
N TYR A 162 10.51 23.23 11.16
CA TYR A 162 10.77 22.01 10.38
C TYR A 162 10.93 22.29 8.90
N ALA A 163 10.09 23.16 8.33
CA ALA A 163 10.13 23.45 6.89
C ALA A 163 9.46 24.78 6.56
N GLY A 164 9.89 25.39 5.45
CA GLY A 164 9.03 26.27 4.67
C GLY A 164 8.23 25.44 3.66
N ILE A 165 7.03 25.89 3.30
CA ILE A 165 6.18 25.26 2.27
C ILE A 165 5.78 26.36 1.28
N ALA A 166 6.22 26.26 0.04
CA ALA A 166 5.89 27.21 -1.01
C ALA A 166 4.41 27.11 -1.44
N PRO A 167 3.84 28.13 -2.10
CA PRO A 167 2.50 28.08 -2.66
C PRO A 167 2.27 26.85 -3.54
N GLY A 168 1.22 26.07 -3.25
CA GLY A 168 0.89 24.85 -3.97
C GLY A 168 1.75 23.63 -3.64
N GLU A 169 2.79 23.79 -2.81
CA GLU A 169 3.69 22.70 -2.44
C GLU A 169 3.09 21.81 -1.34
N GLU A 170 3.52 20.55 -1.34
CA GLU A 170 3.21 19.56 -0.32
C GLU A 170 4.46 19.18 0.48
N LYS A 171 4.31 19.12 1.80
CA LYS A 171 5.35 18.62 2.70
C LYS A 171 4.85 17.39 3.44
N ARG A 172 5.39 16.22 3.10
CA ARG A 172 5.22 15.00 3.90
C ARG A 172 6.12 15.07 5.13
N GLN A 173 5.52 14.84 6.30
CA GLN A 173 6.23 14.87 7.57
C GLN A 173 5.75 13.73 8.46
N GLN A 174 6.68 12.87 8.88
CA GLN A 174 6.40 11.86 9.89
C GLN A 174 6.12 12.56 11.23
N THR A 175 5.04 12.16 11.87
CA THR A 175 4.51 12.72 13.11
C THR A 175 3.91 11.62 13.98
N ARG A 176 3.20 11.98 15.06
CA ARG A 176 2.58 11.06 16.01
C ARG A 176 1.20 11.58 16.44
N PRO A 177 0.29 10.70 16.88
CA PRO A 177 -0.95 11.11 17.53
C PRO A 177 -0.75 12.16 18.61
N GLY A 178 -1.60 13.19 18.63
CA GLY A 178 -1.53 14.27 19.62
C GLY A 178 -0.45 15.32 19.36
N ALA A 179 0.35 15.19 18.30
CA ALA A 179 1.25 16.26 17.86
C ALA A 179 0.46 17.49 17.38
N VAL A 180 1.02 18.68 17.65
CA VAL A 180 0.50 19.97 17.20
C VAL A 180 1.50 20.59 16.25
N TRP A 181 1.03 20.94 15.06
CA TRP A 181 1.79 21.62 14.03
C TRP A 181 1.21 23.01 13.81
N MET A 182 1.98 24.04 14.13
CA MET A 182 1.62 25.43 13.91
C MET A 182 2.12 25.89 12.54
N ILE A 183 1.30 26.69 11.87
CA ILE A 183 1.63 27.35 10.62
C ILE A 183 1.79 28.85 10.91
N SER A 184 2.88 29.44 10.43
CA SER A 184 3.06 30.89 10.36
C SER A 184 3.21 31.34 8.92
N ASP A 185 3.07 32.64 8.69
CA ASP A 185 3.50 33.24 7.43
C ASP A 185 5.04 33.23 7.30
N ALA A 186 5.54 33.75 6.17
CA ALA A 186 6.97 33.85 5.88
C ALA A 186 7.74 34.74 6.89
N ASN A 187 7.05 35.66 7.59
CA ASN A 187 7.63 36.55 8.59
C ASN A 187 7.60 35.93 10.00
N GLY A 188 7.10 34.71 10.14
CA GLY A 188 7.00 34.01 11.42
C GLY A 188 5.75 34.36 12.24
N LYS A 189 4.81 35.15 11.70
CA LYS A 189 3.54 35.49 12.38
C LYS A 189 2.60 34.29 12.36
N PRO A 190 2.20 33.75 13.53
CA PRO A 190 1.31 32.59 13.62
C PRO A 190 -0.03 32.83 12.91
N GLN A 191 -0.50 31.83 12.17
CA GLN A 191 -1.76 31.88 11.40
C GLN A 191 -2.79 30.88 11.95
N GLY A 192 -2.32 29.71 12.36
CA GLY A 192 -3.17 28.63 12.85
C GLY A 192 -2.38 27.37 13.11
N PHE A 193 -3.07 26.29 13.43
CA PHE A 193 -2.44 25.01 13.70
C PHE A 193 -3.35 23.82 13.33
N PHE A 194 -2.73 22.64 13.32
CA PHE A 194 -3.39 21.35 13.22
C PHE A 194 -3.07 20.51 14.45
N ARG A 195 -4.05 19.72 14.90
CA ARG A 195 -3.84 18.63 15.85
C ARG A 195 -3.88 17.31 15.09
N VAL A 196 -2.86 16.50 15.27
CA VAL A 196 -2.74 15.20 14.61
C VAL A 196 -3.61 14.18 15.34
N GLY A 197 -4.45 13.48 14.58
CA GLY A 197 -5.29 12.37 15.05
C GLY A 197 -4.53 11.05 15.18
N ASP A 198 -5.15 9.93 14.86
CA ASP A 198 -4.62 8.58 15.10
C ASP A 198 -4.08 7.87 13.83
N ARG A 199 -4.12 8.55 12.68
CA ARG A 199 -3.80 7.94 11.37
C ARG A 199 -3.19 8.95 10.38
N THR A 200 -2.61 8.42 9.31
CA THR A 200 -2.14 9.20 8.15
C THR A 200 -3.23 10.15 7.64
N ALA A 201 -2.89 11.42 7.45
CA ALA A 201 -3.84 12.47 7.13
C ALA A 201 -3.21 13.57 6.26
N LYS A 202 -4.05 14.48 5.74
CA LYS A 202 -3.60 15.72 5.09
C LYS A 202 -3.97 16.94 5.92
N ALA A 203 -3.14 17.97 5.90
CA ALA A 203 -3.34 19.23 6.60
C ALA A 203 -3.31 20.36 5.58
N ILE A 204 -4.49 20.90 5.24
CA ILE A 204 -4.63 21.91 4.19
C ILE A 204 -4.60 23.28 4.84
N VAL A 205 -3.53 24.05 4.60
CA VAL A 205 -3.48 25.46 5.00
C VAL A 205 -4.43 26.23 4.09
N PRO A 206 -5.49 26.86 4.64
CA PRO A 206 -6.47 27.56 3.82
C PRO A 206 -5.87 28.82 3.19
N ARG A 207 -6.52 29.30 2.12
CA ARG A 207 -6.19 30.55 1.41
C ARG A 207 -6.18 31.75 2.37
#